data_AF-A0A936L908-F1
#
_entry.id   AF-A0A936L908-F1
#
_cell.length_a   1.000
_cell.length_b   1.000
_cell.length_c   1.000
_cell.angle_alpha   90.00
_cell.angle_beta   90.00
_cell.angle_gamma   90.00
#
_symmetry.space_group_name_H-M   'P 1'
#
loop_
_entity.id
_entity.type
_entity.pdbx_description
1 polymer ?
#
loop_
_entity_poly.entity_id
_entity_poly.type
_entity_poly.pdbx_seq_one_letter_code
_entity_poly.pdbx_strand_id
1 'polypeptide(L)'
;MSRRFDPLLVRLLLGGALCLPACLGLWWWLVREPLARELGHGVGLLSQWLWPESVLGVGLDRDQGLIVSLLPPLTDSARLFMALPLPFNRATVILPLFWGLTLATPGRGLSRRLLYGTLALLPVICIMVLLYVQFQLALYRTHLPLLTELPPPDYALALPDSPVLYQLWGLGRQLAMLVLPIVAPLLAWLLLHQPYLRGVILGALMQRATGEAPRREPPAAPPPDSMG
;
A
#
# COMPACT_ATOMS: atom_id res chain seq x y z
N MET A 1 28.18 21.88 12.83
CA MET A 1 26.80 21.81 12.27
C MET A 1 26.07 20.61 12.89
N SER A 2 25.44 20.80 14.06
CA SER A 2 24.64 19.74 14.69
C SER A 2 23.18 19.93 14.31
N ARG A 3 22.68 19.17 13.32
CA ARG A 3 21.23 19.05 13.09
C ARG A 3 20.64 18.42 14.35
N ARG A 4 20.07 19.23 15.24
CA ARG A 4 19.22 18.73 16.33
C ARG A 4 18.01 18.07 15.66
N PHE A 5 18.05 16.76 15.51
CA PHE A 5 16.92 15.99 15.02
C PHE A 5 15.77 16.10 16.02
N ASP A 6 14.56 16.36 15.52
CA ASP A 6 13.37 16.41 16.37
C ASP A 6 13.21 15.06 17.11
N PRO A 7 13.15 15.05 18.46
CA PRO A 7 13.11 13.82 19.24
C PRO A 7 11.87 12.96 18.93
N LEU A 8 10.78 13.60 18.47
CA LEU A 8 9.57 12.92 18.02
C LEU A 8 9.76 12.18 16.70
N LEU A 9 10.51 12.76 15.76
CA LEU A 9 10.80 12.15 14.47
C LEU A 9 11.79 11.00 14.63
N VAL A 10 12.80 11.14 15.49
CA VAL A 10 13.71 10.05 15.84
C VAL A 10 12.94 8.89 16.47
N ARG A 11 12.02 9.18 17.40
CA ARG A 11 11.17 8.15 18.03
C ARG A 11 10.27 7.45 17.02
N LEU A 12 9.72 8.18 16.04
CA LEU A 12 8.93 7.60 14.95
C LEU A 12 9.79 6.70 14.06
N LEU A 13 10.99 7.13 13.69
CA LEU A 13 11.89 6.32 12.84
C LEU A 13 12.36 5.05 13.56
N LEU A 14 12.73 5.18 14.84
CA LEU A 14 13.22 4.06 15.64
C LEU A 14 12.08 3.10 15.99
N GLY A 15 10.89 3.63 16.29
CA GLY A 15 9.66 2.85 16.43
C GLY A 15 9.29 2.16 15.12
N GLY A 16 9.35 2.85 13.99
CA GLY A 16 9.08 2.29 12.67
C GLY A 16 10.05 1.17 12.31
N ALA A 17 11.33 1.32 12.59
CA ALA A 17 12.36 0.31 12.34
C ALA A 17 12.12 -1.01 13.09
N LEU A 18 11.47 -0.97 14.25
CA LEU A 18 11.12 -2.16 15.03
C LEU A 18 9.71 -2.67 14.73
N CYS A 19 8.72 -1.77 14.69
CA CYS A 19 7.31 -2.11 14.54
C CYS A 19 7.00 -2.65 13.14
N LEU A 20 7.63 -2.11 12.10
CA LEU A 20 7.36 -2.50 10.71
C LEU A 20 7.81 -3.95 10.41
N PRO A 21 9.03 -4.41 10.74
CA PRO A 21 9.38 -5.82 10.55
C PRO A 21 8.54 -6.75 11.43
N ALA A 22 8.20 -6.35 12.65
CA ALA A 22 7.30 -7.13 13.51
C ALA A 22 5.90 -7.28 12.89
N CYS A 23 5.32 -6.20 12.35
CA CYS A 23 4.04 -6.22 11.67
C CYS A 23 4.07 -7.06 10.39
N LEU A 24 5.15 -6.99 9.61
CA LEU A 24 5.34 -7.84 8.44
C LEU A 24 5.41 -9.32 8.81
N GLY A 25 6.17 -9.67 9.86
CA GLY A 25 6.23 -11.04 10.36
C GLY A 25 4.87 -11.55 10.83
N LEU A 26 4.15 -10.75 11.62
CA LEU A 26 2.81 -11.08 12.10
C LEU A 26 1.82 -11.26 10.93
N TRP A 27 1.86 -10.34 9.96
CA TRP A 27 1.02 -10.42 8.78
C TRP A 27 1.33 -11.68 7.96
N TRP A 28 2.60 -11.98 7.73
CA TRP A 28 3.04 -13.14 6.93
C TRP A 28 2.53 -14.46 7.51
N TRP A 29 2.62 -14.63 8.82
CA TRP A 29 2.28 -15.89 9.50
C TRP A 29 0.80 -16.03 9.86
N LEU A 30 0.11 -14.94 10.22
CA LEU A 30 -1.25 -15.04 10.80
C LEU A 30 -2.35 -14.47 9.91
N VAL A 31 -2.06 -13.45 9.10
CA VAL A 31 -3.10 -12.68 8.40
C VAL A 31 -3.15 -13.03 6.93
N ARG A 32 -1.99 -13.28 6.31
CA ARG A 32 -1.83 -13.47 4.86
C ARG A 32 -2.82 -14.50 4.29
N GLU A 33 -2.81 -15.72 4.83
CA GLU A 33 -3.63 -16.83 4.35
C GLU A 33 -5.13 -16.64 4.56
N PRO A 34 -5.63 -16.35 5.78
CA PRO A 34 -7.07 -16.17 5.98
C PRO A 34 -7.60 -14.97 5.19
N LEU A 35 -6.83 -13.88 5.12
CA LEU A 35 -7.24 -12.71 4.35
C LEU A 35 -7.25 -12.99 2.85
N ALA A 36 -6.27 -13.72 2.31
CA ALA A 36 -6.26 -14.13 0.91
C ALA A 36 -7.47 -15.03 0.58
N ARG A 37 -7.87 -15.91 1.51
CA ARG A 37 -9.04 -16.76 1.35
C ARG A 37 -10.32 -15.93 1.29
N GLU A 38 -10.54 -15.03 2.24
CA GLU A 38 -11.74 -14.16 2.26
C GLU A 38 -11.79 -13.22 1.05
N LEU A 39 -10.64 -12.63 0.67
CA LEU A 39 -10.53 -11.85 -0.56
C LEU A 39 -10.82 -12.70 -1.79
N GLY A 40 -10.41 -13.97 -1.82
CA GLY A 40 -10.74 -14.90 -2.88
C GLY A 40 -12.24 -15.07 -3.08
N HIS A 41 -13.00 -15.25 -1.99
CA HIS A 41 -14.45 -15.34 -2.05
C HIS A 41 -15.09 -14.03 -2.48
N GLY A 42 -14.67 -12.91 -1.89
CA GLY A 42 -15.20 -11.58 -2.22
C GLY A 42 -14.94 -11.19 -3.69
N VAL A 43 -13.71 -11.41 -4.16
CA VAL A 43 -13.35 -11.18 -5.56
C VAL A 43 -14.06 -12.18 -6.47
N GLY A 44 -14.25 -13.43 -6.06
CA GLY A 44 -15.03 -14.43 -6.81
C GLY A 44 -16.46 -13.95 -7.08
N LEU A 45 -17.16 -13.52 -6.03
CA LEU A 45 -18.51 -12.97 -6.15
C LEU A 45 -18.55 -11.71 -7.02
N LEU A 46 -17.64 -10.76 -6.79
CA LEU A 46 -17.59 -9.52 -7.56
C LEU A 46 -17.23 -9.77 -9.02
N SER A 47 -16.26 -10.66 -9.29
CA SER A 47 -15.78 -10.95 -10.64
C SER A 47 -16.83 -11.64 -11.51
N GLN A 48 -17.63 -12.56 -10.95
CA GLN A 48 -18.77 -13.15 -11.66
C GLN A 48 -19.83 -12.10 -12.01
N TRP A 49 -20.01 -11.08 -11.16
CA TRP A 49 -20.94 -9.99 -11.43
C TRP A 49 -20.39 -8.96 -12.44
N LEU A 50 -19.11 -8.61 -12.34
CA LEU A 50 -18.45 -7.64 -13.23
C LEU A 50 -18.15 -8.22 -14.62
N TRP A 51 -17.82 -9.51 -14.71
CA TRP A 51 -17.40 -10.19 -15.95
C TRP A 51 -18.04 -11.58 -16.11
N PRO A 52 -19.39 -11.66 -16.16
CA PRO A 52 -20.11 -12.94 -16.20
C PRO A 52 -19.71 -13.81 -17.40
N GLU A 53 -19.39 -13.19 -18.53
CA GLU A 53 -19.04 -13.89 -19.77
C GLU A 53 -17.58 -14.36 -19.82
N SER A 54 -16.74 -13.97 -18.86
CA SER A 54 -15.27 -14.17 -18.94
C SER A 54 -14.68 -14.85 -17.72
N VAL A 55 -15.40 -14.87 -16.60
CA VAL A 55 -14.93 -15.44 -15.34
C VAL A 55 -15.91 -16.51 -14.86
N LEU A 56 -15.41 -17.74 -14.74
CA LEU A 56 -16.14 -18.86 -14.17
C LEU A 56 -16.13 -18.79 -12.63
N GLY A 57 -14.98 -18.43 -12.04
CA GLY A 57 -14.82 -18.34 -10.60
C GLY A 57 -13.39 -18.10 -10.13
N VAL A 58 -13.18 -18.18 -8.82
CA VAL A 58 -11.85 -18.06 -8.18
C VAL A 58 -11.51 -19.39 -7.50
N GLY A 59 -10.38 -19.97 -7.86
CA GLY A 59 -9.75 -21.07 -7.14
C GLY A 59 -8.66 -20.55 -6.19
N LEU A 60 -8.32 -21.35 -5.18
CA LEU A 60 -7.16 -21.14 -4.33
C LEU A 60 -6.23 -22.34 -4.52
N ASP A 61 -5.04 -22.12 -5.07
CA ASP A 61 -3.98 -23.12 -5.09
C ASP A 61 -2.88 -22.70 -4.11
N ARG A 62 -2.91 -23.33 -2.92
CA ARG A 62 -2.04 -22.99 -1.77
C ARG A 62 -2.12 -21.50 -1.41
N ASP A 63 -1.09 -20.75 -1.78
CA ASP A 63 -0.91 -19.31 -1.48
C ASP A 63 -1.33 -18.41 -2.64
N GLN A 64 -1.68 -18.99 -3.80
CA GLN A 64 -2.03 -18.24 -5.00
C GLN A 64 -3.53 -18.33 -5.22
N GLY A 65 -4.19 -17.17 -5.20
CA GLY A 65 -5.52 -17.07 -5.80
C GLY A 65 -5.41 -17.25 -7.29
N LEU A 66 -6.33 -17.98 -7.89
CA LEU A 66 -6.41 -18.21 -9.32
C LEU A 66 -7.79 -17.79 -9.81
N ILE A 67 -7.87 -16.91 -10.80
CA ILE A 67 -9.13 -16.70 -11.53
C ILE A 67 -9.25 -17.75 -12.61
N VAL A 68 -10.32 -18.52 -12.56
CA VAL A 68 -10.71 -19.44 -13.62
C VAL A 68 -11.50 -18.64 -14.65
N SER A 69 -10.88 -18.37 -15.79
CA SER A 69 -11.48 -17.68 -16.92
C SER A 69 -12.11 -18.68 -17.90
N LEU A 70 -13.25 -18.27 -18.47
CA LEU A 70 -13.97 -18.96 -19.54
C LEU A 70 -13.34 -18.73 -20.92
N LEU A 71 -12.37 -17.83 -21.03
CA LEU A 71 -11.67 -17.56 -22.29
C LEU A 71 -10.79 -18.77 -22.65
N PRO A 72 -11.06 -19.46 -23.78
CA PRO A 72 -10.29 -20.63 -24.16
C PRO A 72 -8.87 -20.20 -24.58
N PRO A 73 -7.81 -20.76 -23.96
CA PRO A 73 -6.45 -20.51 -24.39
C PRO A 73 -6.14 -21.30 -25.69
N LEU A 74 -5.53 -20.63 -26.67
CA LEU A 74 -4.81 -21.23 -27.78
C LEU A 74 -3.54 -21.88 -27.22
N THR A 75 -3.64 -23.17 -26.96
CA THR A 75 -2.53 -24.05 -26.59
C THR A 75 -2.56 -25.30 -27.47
N ASP A 76 -1.42 -26.00 -27.58
CA ASP A 76 -1.33 -27.25 -28.35
C ASP A 76 -2.30 -28.34 -27.86
N SER A 77 -2.78 -28.23 -26.62
CA SER A 77 -3.83 -29.06 -26.03
C SER A 77 -5.11 -28.24 -25.83
N ALA A 78 -6.27 -28.72 -26.29
CA ALA A 78 -7.54 -28.03 -26.07
C ALA A 78 -7.86 -27.91 -24.56
N ARG A 79 -7.58 -26.76 -23.95
CA ARG A 79 -8.00 -26.42 -22.58
C ARG A 79 -9.26 -25.57 -22.66
N LEU A 80 -10.27 -25.95 -21.89
CA LEU A 80 -11.56 -25.24 -21.83
C LEU A 80 -11.54 -24.05 -20.87
N PHE A 81 -10.57 -24.00 -19.96
CA PHE A 81 -10.48 -22.98 -18.91
C PHE A 81 -9.03 -22.54 -18.70
N MET A 82 -8.86 -21.30 -18.28
CA MET A 82 -7.57 -20.73 -17.95
C MET A 82 -7.52 -20.26 -16.50
N ALA A 83 -6.41 -20.49 -15.79
CA ALA A 83 -6.22 -20.04 -14.41
C ALA A 83 -5.20 -18.88 -14.37
N LEU A 84 -5.62 -17.71 -13.87
CA LEU A 84 -4.77 -16.51 -13.79
C LEU A 84 -4.40 -16.17 -12.33
N PRO A 85 -3.10 -15.95 -12.02
CA PRO A 85 -2.66 -15.70 -10.65
C PRO A 85 -3.13 -14.34 -10.13
N LEU A 86 -3.67 -14.32 -8.92
CA LEU A 86 -4.13 -13.14 -8.20
C LEU A 86 -3.04 -12.61 -7.26
N PRO A 87 -2.76 -11.30 -7.26
CA PRO A 87 -1.67 -10.71 -6.49
C PRO A 87 -2.09 -10.40 -5.04
N PHE A 88 -2.77 -11.32 -4.35
CA PHE A 88 -3.29 -11.09 -2.99
C PHE A 88 -2.19 -10.67 -2.01
N ASN A 89 -1.02 -11.30 -2.09
CA ASN A 89 0.12 -10.96 -1.22
C ASN A 89 0.57 -9.51 -1.43
N ARG A 90 0.65 -9.03 -2.67
CA ARG A 90 1.06 -7.64 -2.95
C ARG A 90 0.00 -6.64 -2.54
N ALA A 91 -1.28 -6.96 -2.75
CA ALA A 91 -2.38 -6.08 -2.39
C ALA A 91 -2.52 -5.95 -0.86
N THR A 92 -2.32 -7.03 -0.11
CA THR A 92 -2.51 -7.05 1.35
C THR A 92 -1.33 -6.53 2.16
N VAL A 93 -0.14 -6.37 1.55
CA VAL A 93 1.06 -5.74 2.16
C VAL A 93 0.79 -4.31 2.67
N ILE A 94 -0.25 -3.63 2.18
CA ILE A 94 -0.61 -2.30 2.69
C ILE A 94 -0.99 -2.31 4.17
N LEU A 95 -1.51 -3.42 4.68
CA LEU A 95 -1.91 -3.57 6.08
C LEU A 95 -0.72 -3.51 7.04
N PRO A 96 0.32 -4.36 6.93
CA PRO A 96 1.48 -4.27 7.81
C PRO A 96 2.24 -2.94 7.68
N LEU A 97 2.24 -2.30 6.50
CA LEU A 97 2.79 -0.95 6.35
C LEU A 97 2.02 0.07 7.19
N PHE A 98 0.68 0.07 7.09
CA PHE A 98 -0.17 0.93 7.89
C PHE A 98 -0.07 0.64 9.39
N TRP A 99 -0.05 -0.64 9.79
CA TRP A 99 0.11 -1.04 11.19
C TRP A 99 1.45 -0.61 11.76
N GLY A 100 2.55 -0.84 11.03
CA GLY A 100 3.88 -0.42 11.44
C GLY A 100 3.96 1.09 11.69
N LEU A 101 3.42 1.90 10.77
CA LEU A 101 3.33 3.35 10.92
C LEU A 101 2.44 3.78 12.10
N THR A 102 1.35 3.05 12.36
CA THR A 102 0.39 3.40 13.41
C THR A 102 0.90 3.02 14.80
N LEU A 103 1.60 1.89 14.92
CA LEU A 103 2.26 1.47 16.16
C LEU A 103 3.47 2.34 16.51
N ALA A 104 4.18 2.84 15.49
CA ALA A 104 5.30 3.76 15.68
C ALA A 104 4.84 5.15 16.16
N THR A 105 3.59 5.54 15.91
CA THR A 105 3.06 6.84 16.31
C THR A 105 2.47 6.81 17.73
N PRO A 106 3.00 7.59 18.68
CA PRO A 106 2.43 7.66 20.03
C PRO A 106 1.07 8.36 20.02
N GLY A 107 0.08 7.78 20.70
CA GLY A 107 -1.26 8.39 20.83
C GLY A 107 -2.27 7.53 21.58
N ARG A 108 -3.36 8.16 22.01
CA ARG A 108 -4.53 7.46 22.56
C ARG A 108 -5.41 6.91 21.44
N GLY A 109 -6.11 5.79 21.70
CA GLY A 109 -7.05 5.20 20.74
C GLY A 109 -6.41 4.39 19.63
N LEU A 110 -5.22 3.81 19.87
CA LEU A 110 -4.47 3.00 18.91
C LEU A 110 -5.30 1.85 18.33
N SER A 111 -6.07 1.13 19.17
CA SER A 111 -6.96 0.05 18.71
C SER A 111 -8.03 0.53 17.72
N ARG A 112 -8.69 1.66 18.01
CA ARG A 112 -9.69 2.26 17.11
C ARG A 112 -9.07 2.69 15.79
N ARG A 113 -7.87 3.28 15.81
CA ARG A 113 -7.17 3.70 14.60
C ARG A 113 -6.73 2.51 13.75
N LEU A 114 -6.21 1.45 14.37
CA LEU A 114 -5.87 0.22 13.67
C LEU A 114 -7.12 -0.39 13.02
N LEU A 115 -8.24 -0.45 13.73
CA LEU A 115 -9.50 -0.98 13.21
C LEU A 115 -10.01 -0.14 12.03
N TYR A 116 -10.20 1.17 12.22
CA TYR A 116 -10.73 2.04 11.16
C TYR A 116 -9.80 2.14 9.96
N GLY A 117 -8.49 2.19 10.16
CA GLY A 117 -7.54 2.21 9.05
C GLY A 117 -7.51 0.89 8.30
N THR A 118 -7.58 -0.25 8.99
CA THR A 118 -7.69 -1.57 8.34
C THR A 118 -8.98 -1.65 7.52
N LEU A 119 -10.12 -1.25 8.09
CA LEU A 119 -11.41 -1.23 7.39
C LEU A 119 -11.41 -0.28 6.18
N ALA A 120 -10.77 0.88 6.28
CA ALA A 120 -10.65 1.82 5.17
C ALA A 120 -9.73 1.32 4.05
N LEU A 121 -8.75 0.48 4.36
CA LEU A 121 -7.81 -0.09 3.39
C LEU A 121 -8.37 -1.32 2.66
N LEU A 122 -9.28 -2.10 3.27
CA LEU A 122 -9.94 -3.24 2.62
C LEU A 122 -10.54 -2.94 1.24
N PRO A 123 -11.36 -1.88 1.03
CA PRO A 123 -11.89 -1.58 -0.30
C PRO A 123 -10.78 -1.22 -1.30
N VAL A 124 -9.70 -0.59 -0.84
CA VAL A 124 -8.53 -0.29 -1.69
C VAL A 124 -7.85 -1.59 -2.14
N ILE A 125 -7.67 -2.56 -1.24
CA ILE A 125 -7.14 -3.89 -1.57
C ILE A 125 -8.01 -4.55 -2.65
N CYS A 126 -9.35 -4.54 -2.47
CA CYS A 126 -10.26 -5.06 -3.48
C CYS A 126 -10.11 -4.38 -4.83
N ILE A 127 -10.05 -3.04 -4.86
CA ILE A 127 -9.85 -2.27 -6.12
C ILE A 127 -8.52 -2.65 -6.79
N MET A 128 -7.43 -2.76 -6.03
CA MET A 128 -6.12 -3.16 -6.57
C MET A 128 -6.18 -4.54 -7.22
N VAL A 129 -6.83 -5.50 -6.57
CA VAL A 129 -7.00 -6.85 -7.12
C VAL A 129 -7.88 -6.81 -8.37
N LEU A 130 -9.03 -6.14 -8.35
CA LEU A 130 -9.93 -6.05 -9.49
C LEU A 130 -9.28 -5.37 -10.71
N LEU A 131 -8.51 -4.30 -10.50
CA LEU A 131 -7.75 -3.64 -11.57
C LEU A 131 -6.70 -4.58 -12.18
N TYR A 132 -6.02 -5.35 -11.33
CA TYR A 132 -5.06 -6.34 -11.82
C TYR A 132 -5.74 -7.44 -12.63
N VAL A 133 -6.88 -7.95 -12.15
CA VAL A 133 -7.68 -8.96 -12.86
C VAL A 133 -8.12 -8.46 -14.22
N GLN A 134 -8.67 -7.25 -14.25
CA GLN A 134 -9.12 -6.62 -15.49
C GLN A 134 -7.99 -6.45 -16.48
N PHE A 135 -6.81 -6.00 -16.02
CA PHE A 135 -5.65 -5.92 -16.88
C PHE A 135 -5.20 -7.29 -17.39
N GLN A 136 -5.18 -8.30 -16.54
CA GLN A 136 -4.81 -9.65 -16.95
C GLN A 136 -5.75 -10.15 -18.05
N LEU A 137 -7.07 -10.03 -17.87
CA LEU A 137 -8.05 -10.37 -18.90
C LEU A 137 -7.78 -9.62 -20.21
N ALA A 138 -7.49 -8.31 -20.15
CA ALA A 138 -7.16 -7.50 -21.32
C ALA A 138 -5.86 -7.94 -22.00
N LEU A 139 -4.81 -8.30 -21.23
CA LEU A 139 -3.54 -8.83 -21.73
C LEU A 139 -3.72 -10.14 -22.48
N TYR A 140 -4.56 -11.04 -21.96
CA TYR A 140 -4.81 -12.32 -22.61
C TYR A 140 -5.65 -12.20 -23.88
N ARG A 141 -6.56 -11.23 -23.95
CA ARG A 141 -7.32 -10.92 -25.17
C ARG A 141 -6.49 -10.18 -26.23
N THR A 142 -5.62 -9.28 -25.77
CA THR A 142 -4.99 -8.26 -26.59
C THR A 142 -3.50 -8.22 -26.28
N HIS A 143 -2.79 -9.30 -26.62
CA HIS A 143 -1.36 -9.32 -26.37
C HIS A 143 -0.64 -8.30 -27.27
N LEU A 144 -0.20 -7.20 -26.67
CA LEU A 144 0.67 -6.22 -27.30
C LEU A 144 2.06 -6.27 -26.61
N PRO A 145 3.11 -6.74 -27.31
CA PRO A 145 4.45 -6.93 -26.76
C PRO A 145 5.15 -5.64 -26.31
N LEU A 146 4.58 -4.46 -26.64
CA LEU A 146 5.12 -3.16 -26.24
C LEU A 146 4.94 -2.86 -24.75
N LEU A 147 4.07 -3.58 -24.04
CA LEU A 147 3.65 -3.29 -22.66
C LEU A 147 3.92 -4.45 -21.69
N THR A 148 4.60 -5.51 -22.13
CA THR A 148 4.90 -6.72 -21.35
C THR A 148 6.37 -7.11 -21.52
N GLU A 149 7.12 -7.24 -20.43
CA GLU A 149 8.53 -7.72 -20.46
C GLU A 149 8.64 -9.22 -20.79
N LEU A 150 7.58 -9.99 -20.55
CA LEU A 150 7.44 -11.38 -20.96
C LEU A 150 6.09 -11.59 -21.67
N PRO A 151 6.07 -12.22 -22.85
CA PRO A 151 4.81 -12.65 -23.46
C PRO A 151 4.13 -13.69 -22.56
N PRO A 152 2.79 -13.70 -22.49
CA PRO A 152 2.05 -14.76 -21.83
C PRO A 152 2.34 -16.09 -22.54
N PRO A 153 2.33 -17.21 -21.81
CA PRO A 153 2.59 -18.53 -22.39
C PRO A 153 1.49 -18.95 -23.39
N ASP A 154 0.26 -18.45 -23.20
CA ASP A 154 -0.94 -18.84 -23.94
C ASP A 154 -1.71 -17.59 -24.39
N TYR A 155 -2.35 -17.63 -25.56
CA TYR A 155 -3.18 -16.54 -26.11
C TYR A 155 -4.67 -16.88 -26.00
N ALA A 156 -5.58 -15.92 -25.73
CA ALA A 156 -7.01 -16.20 -25.78
C ALA A 156 -7.58 -16.05 -27.20
N LEU A 157 -8.53 -16.91 -27.58
CA LEU A 157 -9.25 -16.79 -28.86
C LEU A 157 -10.39 -15.76 -28.71
N ALA A 158 -10.03 -14.48 -28.65
CA ALA A 158 -10.97 -13.37 -28.48
C ALA A 158 -10.64 -12.20 -29.42
N LEU A 159 -11.63 -11.34 -29.68
CA LEU A 159 -11.35 -10.08 -30.39
C LEU A 159 -10.44 -9.19 -29.52
N PRO A 160 -9.43 -8.55 -30.13
CA PRO A 160 -8.58 -7.61 -29.43
C PRO A 160 -9.40 -6.41 -28.94
N ASP A 161 -9.13 -5.98 -27.72
CA ASP A 161 -9.63 -4.73 -27.16
C ASP A 161 -9.05 -3.53 -27.96
N SER A 162 -9.73 -2.39 -27.88
CA SER A 162 -9.20 -1.17 -28.50
C SER A 162 -7.86 -0.78 -27.84
N PRO A 163 -6.89 -0.26 -28.60
CA PRO A 163 -5.56 0.06 -28.08
C PRO A 163 -5.61 1.11 -26.95
N VAL A 164 -6.57 2.04 -27.01
CA VAL A 164 -6.79 3.05 -25.97
C VAL A 164 -7.26 2.42 -24.65
N LEU A 165 -8.22 1.49 -24.71
CA LEU A 165 -8.70 0.80 -23.53
C LEU A 165 -7.59 -0.06 -22.92
N TYR A 166 -6.80 -0.76 -23.76
CA TYR A 166 -5.67 -1.55 -23.31
C TYR A 166 -4.62 -0.71 -22.54
N GLN A 167 -4.28 0.48 -23.05
CA GLN A 167 -3.36 1.40 -22.37
C GLN A 167 -3.93 1.91 -21.03
N LEU A 168 -5.22 2.23 -20.97
CA LEU A 168 -5.89 2.63 -19.73
C LEU A 168 -5.86 1.52 -18.67
N TRP A 169 -6.07 0.27 -19.08
CA TRP A 169 -5.92 -0.87 -18.17
C TRP A 169 -4.48 -1.05 -17.71
N GLY A 170 -3.51 -0.84 -18.60
CA GLY A 170 -2.08 -0.83 -18.26
C GLY A 170 -1.73 0.20 -17.19
N LEU A 171 -2.23 1.43 -17.35
CA LEU A 171 -2.11 2.49 -16.35
C LEU A 171 -2.77 2.08 -15.02
N GLY A 172 -3.97 1.52 -15.08
CA GLY A 172 -4.69 1.01 -13.91
C GLY A 172 -3.88 -0.04 -13.13
N ARG A 173 -3.25 -0.98 -13.84
CA ARG A 173 -2.33 -1.95 -13.23
C ARG A 173 -1.13 -1.27 -12.58
N GLN A 174 -0.48 -0.32 -13.24
CA GLN A 174 0.68 0.37 -12.67
C GLN A 174 0.29 1.13 -11.40
N LEU A 175 -0.85 1.82 -11.41
CA LEU A 175 -1.39 2.46 -10.22
C LEU A 175 -1.63 1.45 -9.10
N ALA A 176 -2.31 0.34 -9.39
CA ALA A 176 -2.61 -0.71 -8.42
C ALA A 176 -1.36 -1.40 -7.86
N MET A 177 -0.30 -1.57 -8.65
CA MET A 177 0.87 -2.38 -8.27
C MET A 177 2.04 -1.57 -7.71
N LEU A 178 2.15 -0.28 -8.06
CA LEU A 178 3.29 0.57 -7.68
C LEU A 178 2.88 1.73 -6.78
N VAL A 179 1.75 2.39 -7.09
CA VAL A 179 1.36 3.63 -6.42
C VAL A 179 0.51 3.36 -5.19
N LEU A 180 -0.61 2.65 -5.37
CA LEU A 180 -1.56 2.36 -4.30
C LEU A 180 -0.95 1.63 -3.09
N PRO A 181 -0.03 0.65 -3.25
CA PRO A 181 0.55 -0.05 -2.10
C PRO A 181 1.31 0.86 -1.12
N ILE A 182 1.83 1.99 -1.62
CA ILE A 182 2.62 2.93 -0.85
C ILE A 182 1.75 4.10 -0.38
N VAL A 183 0.98 4.68 -1.31
CA VAL A 183 0.22 5.91 -1.06
C VAL A 183 -1.00 5.66 -0.16
N ALA A 184 -1.72 4.56 -0.35
CA ALA A 184 -2.93 4.28 0.43
C ALA A 184 -2.67 4.13 1.95
N PRO A 185 -1.71 3.32 2.42
CA PRO A 185 -1.45 3.22 3.86
C PRO A 185 -0.93 4.53 4.46
N LEU A 186 -0.16 5.32 3.69
CA LEU A 186 0.30 6.65 4.11
C LEU A 186 -0.86 7.64 4.25
N LEU A 187 -1.77 7.70 3.27
CA LEU A 187 -2.95 8.56 3.35
C LEU A 187 -3.86 8.17 4.52
N ALA A 188 -4.13 6.87 4.69
CA ALA A 188 -4.91 6.37 5.83
C ALA A 188 -4.25 6.77 7.16
N TRP A 189 -2.93 6.63 7.27
CA TRP A 189 -2.18 7.05 8.44
C TRP A 189 -2.26 8.57 8.67
N LEU A 190 -2.06 9.39 7.62
CA LEU A 190 -2.13 10.85 7.69
C LEU A 190 -3.51 11.31 8.18
N LEU A 191 -4.59 10.74 7.64
CA LEU A 191 -5.96 11.08 8.01
C LEU A 191 -6.27 10.72 9.47
N LEU A 192 -5.76 9.59 9.97
CA LEU A 192 -6.00 9.12 11.33
C LEU A 192 -5.08 9.74 12.40
N HIS A 193 -3.95 10.35 11.98
CA HIS A 193 -2.93 10.93 12.87
C HIS A 193 -2.79 12.45 12.75
N GLN A 194 -3.80 13.13 12.21
CA GLN A 194 -3.87 14.61 12.12
C GLN A 194 -3.45 15.36 13.40
N PRO A 195 -3.87 14.96 14.62
CA PRO A 195 -3.47 15.66 15.83
C PRO A 195 -1.96 15.57 16.12
N TYR A 196 -1.36 14.42 15.83
CA TYR A 196 0.08 14.20 15.98
C TYR A 196 0.88 15.03 14.97
N LEU A 197 0.44 15.04 13.70
CA LEU A 197 1.07 15.83 12.64
C LEU A 197 1.02 17.33 12.94
N ARG A 198 -0.12 17.82 13.42
CA ARG A 198 -0.24 19.20 13.88
C ARG A 198 0.76 19.51 14.98
N GLY A 199 0.92 18.62 15.97
CA GLY A 199 1.91 18.76 17.04
C GLY A 199 3.36 18.77 16.56
N VAL A 200 3.71 17.93 15.58
CA VAL A 200 5.05 17.92 14.98
C VAL A 200 5.32 19.19 14.16
N ILE A 201 4.35 19.64 13.37
CA ILE A 201 4.48 20.85 12.53
C ILE A 201 4.53 22.12 13.38
N LEU A 202 3.62 22.26 14.36
CA LEU A 202 3.61 23.39 15.30
C LEU A 202 4.85 23.37 16.21
N GLY A 203 5.29 22.20 16.68
CA GLY A 203 6.50 22.07 17.46
C GLY A 203 7.75 22.51 16.68
N ALA A 204 7.86 22.10 15.41
CA ALA A 204 8.94 22.52 14.52
C ALA A 204 8.89 24.02 14.21
N LEU A 205 7.70 24.61 14.05
CA LEU A 205 7.52 26.05 13.87
C LEU A 205 7.88 26.85 15.13
N MET A 206 7.47 26.40 16.31
CA MET A 206 7.81 27.06 17.58
C MET A 206 9.30 26.95 17.91
N GLN A 207 9.95 25.81 17.62
CA GLN A 207 11.40 25.68 17.76
C GLN A 207 12.17 26.59 16.80
N ARG A 208 11.66 26.82 15.58
CA ARG A 208 12.23 27.83 14.67
C ARG A 208 12.02 29.25 15.20
N ALA A 209 10.84 29.55 15.75
CA ALA A 209 10.54 30.87 16.31
C ALA A 209 11.32 31.18 17.60
N THR A 210 11.69 30.16 18.39
CA THR A 210 12.49 30.32 19.62
C THR A 210 13.99 30.10 19.41
N GLY A 211 14.41 29.66 18.21
CA GLY A 211 15.79 29.37 17.85
C GLY A 211 16.63 30.59 17.41
N GLU A 212 16.01 31.77 17.23
CA GLU A 212 16.70 33.02 16.91
C GLU A 212 16.42 34.09 17.98
N ALA A 213 17.04 33.94 19.13
CA ALA A 213 17.49 35.08 19.90
C ALA A 213 18.88 34.74 20.44
N PRO A 214 19.97 35.29 19.89
CA PRO A 214 21.24 35.24 20.58
C PRO A 214 21.03 35.98 21.89
N ARG A 215 20.98 35.24 23.00
CA ARG A 215 21.10 35.79 24.35
C ARG A 215 22.45 36.50 24.38
N ARG A 216 22.46 37.79 24.04
CA ARG A 216 23.54 38.70 24.42
C ARG A 216 23.55 38.64 25.94
N GLU A 217 24.53 37.94 26.49
CA GLU A 217 24.91 38.14 27.88
C GLU A 217 25.14 39.64 28.07
N PRO A 218 24.48 40.28 29.04
CA PRO A 218 24.85 41.65 29.39
C PRO A 218 26.31 41.62 29.86
N PRO A 219 27.18 42.52 29.38
CA PRO A 219 28.57 42.55 29.82
C PRO A 219 28.61 42.72 31.33
N ALA A 220 29.39 41.86 31.98
CA ALA A 220 29.60 41.91 33.42
C ALA A 220 30.09 43.30 33.84
N ALA A 221 29.45 43.87 34.86
CA ALA A 221 29.86 45.15 35.43
C ALA A 221 31.29 45.02 36.00
N PRO A 222 32.18 46.00 35.74
CA PRO A 222 33.53 45.98 36.29
C PRO A 222 33.50 46.13 37.83
N PRO A 223 34.44 45.49 38.56
CA PRO A 223 34.49 45.55 40.01
C PRO A 223 34.86 46.96 40.50
N PRO A 224 34.39 47.36 41.69
CA PRO A 224 34.68 48.68 42.26
C PRO A 224 36.15 48.80 42.69
N ASP A 225 36.75 49.94 42.37
CA ASP A 225 38.10 50.34 42.79
C ASP A 225 38.24 50.27 44.32
N SER A 226 39.12 49.40 44.80
CA SER A 226 39.63 49.45 46.16
C SER A 226 40.73 50.52 46.24
N MET A 227 40.37 51.70 46.75
CA MET A 227 41.35 52.62 47.32
C MET A 227 42.04 51.96 48.52
N GLY A 228 43.36 51.94 48.49
CA GLY A 228 44.28 51.60 49.57
C GLY A 228 45.66 52.07 49.22
#